data_AF-A0AAD1SR80-F1
#
_entry.id   AF-A0AAD1SR80-F1
#
_cell.length_a   1.000
_cell.length_b   1.000
_cell.length_c   1.000
_cell.angle_alpha   90.00
_cell.angle_beta   90.00
_cell.angle_gamma   90.00
#
_symmetry.space_group_name_H-M   'P 1'
#
loop_
_entity.id
_entity.type
_entity.pdbx_description
1 polymer ?
#
loop_
_entity_poly.entity_id
_entity_poly.type
_entity_poly.pdbx_seq_one_letter_code
_entity_poly.pdbx_strand_id
1 'polypeptide(L)'
;MSLRSTFSLHEDEGEPDPLVFAEQPSVKLCCQLCCSVFKDPVITTCGHTFCRRCALTSEKCPVDNAKLTVVVNNIAVAEQIGELFIHCKYGCRQSANGKPATFEVDPHGCPFTVKLSARKDHEGTCDYRPVRCPNNPNCPPLLKMNMEGHLKECEHIKCPHSKYGCAFIGNQDTYETHLEMCKFEGLKEFLQQTDDRFHEMQVAMTQKDQEIAFLRSMLGKLSEKIDQLEKNLELKFDVLDENQSKLGEDLMEFRRDASMLNDELSHINARLNMGILGSYDPQQIFKCKGTFVGHQGPVWCLCVYSIGDLLFSGSSDKTIKVWDTCTTYKCQKTLEGHDGIVLALCIQGSKLYSGSADCTIIVWDIQTLLKVNTIRAHDNPVCTLVSSHNMLFSGSLKAIKVWDIVGTDLKLKKELTGLNHWVRALVASQNYLYSGSYQTIKIWDIRTLECIHVLQTSGGSVYSIAVTNHHIVCGTYENLIHVWDIDSKEQVRTLTGHVGTVYALAVISTPDQTKVFSASYDRSLRVWSMDNMICTQTLLRHQGSVTALAVSRGRLFSGAVDSTVKVWTC
;
A
#
# COMPACT_ATOMS: atom_id res chain seq x y z
N MET A 1 34.54 2.41 -22.50
CA MET A 1 34.99 3.74 -22.96
C MET A 1 34.32 4.78 -22.07
N SER A 2 35.10 5.40 -21.19
CA SER A 2 34.63 6.42 -20.25
C SER A 2 34.45 7.74 -21.00
N LEU A 3 33.22 8.22 -21.09
CA LEU A 3 32.93 9.61 -21.44
C LEU A 3 32.90 10.40 -20.15
N ARG A 4 34.05 11.03 -19.82
CA ARG A 4 34.14 12.08 -18.82
C ARG A 4 33.30 13.27 -19.29
N SER A 5 32.14 13.48 -18.67
CA SER A 5 31.44 14.75 -18.72
C SER A 5 32.10 15.69 -17.70
N THR A 6 32.97 16.56 -18.19
CA THR A 6 33.45 17.73 -17.47
C THR A 6 32.32 18.74 -17.32
N PHE A 7 31.66 18.75 -16.17
CA PHE A 7 30.99 19.93 -15.63
C PHE A 7 31.64 20.25 -14.29
N SER A 8 32.83 20.87 -14.35
CA SER A 8 33.34 21.64 -13.24
C SER A 8 32.50 22.92 -13.16
N LEU A 9 31.54 22.97 -12.25
CA LEU A 9 31.07 24.24 -11.74
C LEU A 9 32.23 24.86 -10.98
N HIS A 10 33.01 25.69 -11.67
CA HIS A 10 33.71 26.78 -11.03
C HIS A 10 32.64 27.62 -10.33
N GLU A 11 32.45 27.41 -9.03
CA GLU A 11 31.91 28.48 -8.18
C GLU A 11 32.93 29.62 -8.31
N ASP A 12 32.55 30.65 -9.07
CA ASP A 12 33.26 31.92 -9.10
C ASP A 12 33.63 32.30 -7.67
N GLU A 13 34.93 32.52 -7.43
CA GLU A 13 35.40 33.37 -6.34
C GLU A 13 34.94 34.81 -6.66
N GLY A 14 33.63 35.04 -6.56
CA GLY A 14 33.03 36.36 -6.57
C GLY A 14 33.25 37.00 -5.21
N GLU A 15 33.58 38.29 -5.20
CA GLU A 15 33.70 39.07 -3.97
C GLU A 15 32.48 38.82 -3.06
N PRO A 16 32.69 38.65 -1.73
CA PRO A 16 31.61 38.33 -0.82
C PRO A 16 30.54 39.43 -0.86
N ASP A 17 29.33 39.07 -1.30
CA ASP A 17 28.21 40.00 -1.34
C ASP A 17 27.99 40.64 0.04
N PRO A 18 27.77 41.98 0.12
CA PRO A 18 27.55 42.66 1.39
C PRO A 18 26.33 42.06 2.10
N LEU A 19 26.51 41.63 3.35
CA LEU A 19 25.45 41.11 4.20
C LEU A 19 25.52 41.81 5.55
N VAL A 20 24.75 42.89 5.67
CA VAL A 20 24.63 43.68 6.91
C VAL A 20 23.21 43.53 7.43
N PHE A 21 23.05 42.92 8.60
CA PHE A 21 21.74 42.76 9.24
C PHE A 21 21.31 44.05 9.92
N ALA A 22 20.02 44.40 9.79
CA ALA A 22 19.45 45.57 10.45
C ALA A 22 19.34 45.36 11.97
N GLU A 23 19.14 44.11 12.40
CA GLU A 23 19.12 43.68 13.80
C GLU A 23 20.02 42.46 13.99
N GLN A 24 20.61 42.31 15.18
CA GLN A 24 21.50 41.18 15.45
C GLN A 24 20.71 39.86 15.48
N PRO A 25 21.04 38.86 14.65
CA PRO A 25 20.31 37.61 14.58
C PRO A 25 20.49 36.78 15.86
N SER A 26 19.44 36.04 16.24
CA SER A 26 19.47 35.16 17.41
C SER A 26 20.57 34.10 17.30
N VAL A 27 21.25 33.83 18.41
CA VAL A 27 22.29 32.77 18.51
C VAL A 27 21.73 31.39 18.14
N LYS A 28 20.41 31.18 18.27
CA LYS A 28 19.73 29.94 17.88
C LYS A 28 19.67 29.73 16.35
N LEU A 29 19.85 30.79 15.57
CA LEU A 29 19.91 30.76 14.10
C LEU A 29 21.36 30.69 13.58
N CYS A 30 22.33 30.49 14.47
CA CYS A 30 23.73 30.34 14.13
C CYS A 30 24.17 28.88 14.16
N CYS A 31 24.99 28.51 13.19
CA CYS A 31 25.61 27.20 13.14
C CYS A 31 26.72 27.07 14.17
N GLN A 32 26.71 26.00 14.95
CA GLN A 32 27.73 25.72 15.98
C GLN A 32 29.11 25.35 15.40
N LEU A 33 29.21 25.09 14.09
CA LEU A 33 30.48 24.76 13.42
C LEU A 33 31.17 25.98 12.82
N CYS A 34 30.42 26.91 12.20
CA CYS A 34 30.98 28.12 11.57
C CYS A 34 30.64 29.43 12.29
N CYS A 35 29.94 29.35 13.43
CA CYS A 35 29.56 30.46 14.29
C CYS A 35 28.85 31.63 13.58
N SER A 36 28.27 31.37 12.41
CA SER A 36 27.55 32.34 11.58
C SER A 36 26.13 31.86 11.33
N VAL A 37 25.24 32.80 10.95
CA VAL A 37 23.85 32.48 10.57
C VAL A 37 23.84 31.36 9.55
N PHE A 38 22.95 30.37 9.70
CA PHE A 38 22.98 29.19 8.84
C PHE A 38 22.91 29.56 7.36
N LYS A 39 23.83 29.02 6.56
CA LYS A 39 23.76 29.02 5.10
C LYS A 39 23.36 27.63 4.65
N ASP A 40 22.17 27.51 4.06
CA ASP A 40 21.56 26.24 3.63
C ASP A 40 21.50 25.21 4.79
N PRO A 41 20.59 25.41 5.77
CA PRO A 41 20.51 24.57 6.96
C PRO A 41 20.00 23.16 6.64
N VAL A 42 20.68 22.15 7.17
CA VAL A 42 20.34 20.73 7.00
C VAL A 42 20.30 20.01 8.35
N ILE A 43 19.43 19.00 8.45
CA ILE A 43 19.34 18.08 9.59
C ILE A 43 20.25 16.89 9.31
N THR A 44 21.11 16.55 10.26
CA THR A 44 22.02 15.41 10.17
C THR A 44 21.47 14.18 10.88
N THR A 45 22.11 13.02 10.72
CA THR A 45 21.72 11.74 11.34
C THR A 45 21.58 11.78 12.86
N CYS A 46 22.30 12.68 13.54
CA CYS A 46 22.16 12.90 14.97
C CYS A 46 21.00 13.83 15.37
N GLY A 47 20.21 14.34 14.42
CA GLY A 47 19.06 15.21 14.66
C GLY A 47 19.41 16.70 14.84
N HIS A 48 20.68 17.07 14.93
CA HIS A 48 21.14 18.46 15.01
C HIS A 48 21.17 19.16 13.63
N THR A 49 21.07 20.49 13.64
CA THR A 49 21.07 21.31 12.41
C THR A 49 22.41 22.01 12.19
N PHE A 50 22.94 21.92 10.97
CA PHE A 50 24.20 22.54 10.55
C PHE A 50 24.06 23.19 9.16
N CYS A 51 24.97 24.10 8.79
CA CYS A 51 25.09 24.51 7.38
C CYS A 51 25.49 23.29 6.54
N ARG A 52 24.95 23.13 5.33
CA ARG A 52 25.31 22.00 4.45
C ARG A 52 26.81 21.85 4.28
N ARG A 53 27.51 22.95 4.00
CA ARG A 53 28.98 22.94 3.83
C ARG A 53 29.69 22.49 5.11
N CYS A 54 29.25 22.95 6.28
CA CYS A 54 29.85 22.55 7.55
C CYS A 54 29.62 21.07 7.88
N ALA A 55 28.42 20.54 7.59
CA ALA A 55 28.09 19.13 7.79
C ALA A 55 28.87 18.20 6.84
N LEU A 56 29.26 18.68 5.65
CA LEU A 56 30.04 17.92 4.68
C LEU A 56 31.56 17.98 4.95
N THR A 57 32.04 19.06 5.57
CA THR A 57 33.47 19.25 5.86
C THR A 57 33.88 18.71 7.23
N SER A 58 32.95 18.65 8.18
CA SER A 58 33.22 18.13 9.53
C SER A 58 32.82 16.67 9.64
N GLU A 59 33.71 15.83 10.18
CA GLU A 59 33.44 14.39 10.34
C GLU A 59 32.53 14.07 11.54
N LYS A 60 32.53 14.91 12.58
CA LYS A 60 31.86 14.64 13.86
C LYS A 60 31.04 15.81 14.36
N CYS A 61 29.91 15.48 14.99
CA CYS A 61 29.02 16.45 15.61
C CYS A 61 29.68 17.06 16.87
N PRO A 62 29.70 18.39 17.02
CA PRO A 62 30.28 19.03 18.21
C PRO A 62 29.43 18.83 19.48
N VAL A 63 28.20 18.32 19.37
CA VAL A 63 27.27 18.15 20.50
C VAL A 63 27.35 16.74 21.10
N ASP A 64 27.34 15.70 20.25
CA ASP A 64 27.27 14.30 20.68
C ASP A 64 28.37 13.41 20.07
N ASN A 65 29.30 14.00 19.31
CA ASN A 65 30.44 13.32 18.67
C ASN A 65 30.04 12.24 17.63
N ALA A 66 28.77 12.19 17.22
CA ALA A 66 28.29 11.26 16.19
C ALA A 66 28.79 11.65 14.80
N LYS A 67 28.89 10.67 13.88
CA LYS A 67 29.29 10.90 12.49
C LYS A 67 28.23 11.75 11.77
N LEU A 68 28.65 12.87 11.19
CA LEU A 68 27.76 13.76 10.46
C LEU A 68 27.47 13.21 9.06
N THR A 69 26.20 12.90 8.80
CA THR A 69 25.71 12.68 7.44
C THR A 69 24.41 13.46 7.25
N VAL A 70 24.26 14.08 6.08
CA VAL A 70 23.11 14.94 5.76
C VAL A 70 21.90 14.07 5.45
N VAL A 71 20.78 14.33 6.13
CA VAL A 71 19.54 13.56 5.97
C VAL A 71 18.53 14.34 5.15
N VAL A 72 18.17 15.55 5.59
CA VAL A 72 17.15 16.39 4.94
C VAL A 72 17.44 17.88 5.14
N ASN A 73 16.84 18.73 4.30
CA ASN A 73 16.89 20.18 4.45
C ASN A 73 16.02 20.64 5.63
N ASN A 74 16.51 21.57 6.43
CA ASN A 74 15.73 22.17 7.51
C ASN A 74 15.00 23.42 7.00
N ILE A 75 13.89 23.19 6.30
CA ILE A 75 13.10 24.24 5.65
C ILE A 75 12.60 25.27 6.66
N ALA A 76 12.21 24.85 7.86
CA ALA A 76 11.72 25.74 8.91
C ALA A 76 12.79 26.74 9.38
N VAL A 77 14.05 26.30 9.54
CA VAL A 77 15.16 27.20 9.90
C VAL A 77 15.51 28.12 8.72
N ALA A 78 15.42 27.62 7.48
CA ALA A 78 15.66 28.43 6.29
C ALA A 78 14.62 29.57 6.15
N GLU A 79 13.34 29.29 6.42
CA GLU A 79 12.27 30.30 6.43
C GLU A 79 12.49 31.36 7.52
N GLN A 80 12.85 30.94 8.74
CA GLN A 80 13.17 31.87 9.84
C GLN A 80 14.34 32.81 9.50
N ILE A 81 15.34 32.32 8.76
CA ILE A 81 16.48 33.14 8.30
C ILE A 81 16.06 34.08 7.17
N GLY A 82 15.16 33.64 6.29
CA GLY A 82 14.60 34.47 5.22
C GLY A 82 13.85 35.70 5.73
N GLU A 83 13.26 35.61 6.93
CA GLU A 83 12.53 36.69 7.59
C GLU A 83 13.44 37.74 8.26
N LEU A 84 14.76 37.52 8.33
CA LEU A 84 15.70 38.49 8.88
C LEU A 84 15.83 39.71 7.97
N PHE A 85 15.83 40.90 8.56
CA PHE A 85 16.02 42.16 7.84
C PHE A 85 17.51 42.45 7.61
N ILE A 86 17.84 42.80 6.37
CA ILE A 86 19.17 43.20 5.92
C ILE A 86 19.12 44.54 5.19
N HIS A 87 20.24 45.25 5.15
CA HIS A 87 20.38 46.43 4.31
C HIS A 87 20.57 46.03 2.84
N CYS A 88 20.00 46.82 1.92
CA CYS A 88 20.22 46.65 0.48
C CYS A 88 21.72 46.75 0.14
N LYS A 89 22.23 45.94 -0.81
CA LYS A 89 23.64 46.00 -1.23
C LYS A 89 24.08 47.38 -1.74
N TYR A 90 23.18 48.12 -2.38
CA TYR A 90 23.42 49.49 -2.87
C TYR A 90 23.35 50.54 -1.74
N GLY A 91 23.04 50.12 -0.52
CA GLY A 91 23.12 50.89 0.72
C GLY A 91 24.25 50.43 1.65
N CYS A 92 25.18 49.61 1.15
CA CYS A 92 26.31 49.13 1.92
C CYS A 92 27.63 49.51 1.25
N ARG A 93 28.64 49.82 2.06
CA ARG A 93 30.02 50.05 1.62
C ARG A 93 31.00 49.20 2.43
N GLN A 94 32.16 48.94 1.87
CA GLN A 94 33.21 48.19 2.57
C GLN A 94 33.77 49.04 3.74
N SER A 95 33.96 48.42 4.91
CA SER A 95 34.52 49.10 6.09
C SER A 95 35.99 49.45 5.86
N ALA A 96 36.39 50.66 6.26
CA ALA A 96 37.78 51.14 6.13
C ALA A 96 38.74 50.47 7.14
N ASN A 97 38.24 49.74 8.13
CA ASN A 97 39.03 49.11 9.18
C ASN A 97 39.54 47.70 8.80
N GLY A 98 40.42 47.61 7.80
CA GLY A 98 41.47 46.59 7.66
C GLY A 98 41.15 45.08 7.64
N LYS A 99 39.91 44.63 7.82
CA LYS A 99 39.51 43.23 7.64
C LYS A 99 38.83 43.04 6.29
N PRO A 100 39.32 42.16 5.41
CA PRO A 100 38.63 41.84 4.17
C PRO A 100 37.24 41.25 4.50
N ALA A 101 36.23 41.65 3.72
CA ALA A 101 34.83 41.20 3.80
C ALA A 101 33.91 41.74 4.93
N THR A 102 34.27 42.84 5.61
CA THR A 102 33.34 43.54 6.52
C THR A 102 32.69 44.75 5.86
N PHE A 103 31.36 44.82 5.89
CA PHE A 103 30.55 45.87 5.26
C PHE A 103 29.78 46.68 6.31
N GLU A 104 29.60 47.97 6.04
CA GLU A 104 28.87 48.92 6.87
C GLU A 104 27.79 49.63 6.03
N VAL A 105 26.79 50.19 6.72
CA VAL A 105 25.71 50.96 6.06
C VAL A 105 26.29 52.25 5.47
N ASP A 106 26.02 52.50 4.19
CA ASP A 106 26.39 53.74 3.50
C ASP A 106 25.28 54.79 3.60
N PRO A 107 25.51 55.95 4.25
CA PRO A 107 24.51 57.01 4.36
C PRO A 107 24.05 57.60 3.01
N HIS A 108 24.83 57.44 1.94
CA HIS A 108 24.49 57.98 0.60
C HIS A 108 23.85 56.94 -0.33
N GLY A 109 23.72 55.70 0.13
CA GLY A 109 23.15 54.61 -0.63
C GLY A 109 21.66 54.37 -0.33
N CYS A 110 21.15 53.22 -0.76
CA CYS A 110 19.75 52.84 -0.54
C CYS A 110 19.41 52.77 0.97
N PRO A 111 18.42 53.54 1.46
CA PRO A 111 18.08 53.58 2.90
C PRO A 111 17.20 52.41 3.38
N PHE A 112 16.73 51.56 2.47
CA PHE A 112 15.75 50.52 2.79
C PHE A 112 16.38 49.27 3.40
N THR A 113 15.71 48.75 4.43
CA THR A 113 15.93 47.41 4.96
C THR A 113 14.91 46.45 4.33
N VAL A 114 15.38 45.28 3.91
CA VAL A 114 14.57 44.27 3.22
C VAL A 114 14.76 42.91 3.88
N LYS A 115 13.73 42.08 3.81
CA LYS A 115 13.85 40.68 4.23
C LYS A 115 14.86 39.96 3.35
N LEU A 116 15.69 39.10 3.93
CA LEU A 116 16.72 38.36 3.21
C LEU A 116 16.11 37.52 2.06
N SER A 117 14.90 37.00 2.24
CA SER A 117 14.15 36.28 1.21
C SER A 117 13.78 37.15 -0.01
N ALA A 118 13.51 38.44 0.19
CA ALA A 118 13.09 39.40 -0.83
C ALA A 118 14.25 40.23 -1.43
N ARG A 119 15.50 39.89 -1.08
CA ARG A 119 16.70 40.66 -1.47
C ARG A 119 16.80 40.87 -2.98
N LYS A 120 16.64 39.80 -3.77
CA LYS A 120 16.82 39.85 -5.23
C LYS A 120 15.78 40.73 -5.92
N ASP A 121 14.54 40.68 -5.46
CA ASP A 121 13.44 41.45 -6.04
C ASP A 121 13.65 42.94 -5.85
N HIS A 122 14.00 43.35 -4.63
CA HIS A 122 14.30 44.75 -4.33
C HIS A 122 15.55 45.25 -5.07
N GLU A 123 16.64 44.46 -5.12
CA GLU A 123 17.86 44.85 -5.84
C GLU A 123 17.62 45.03 -7.34
N GLY A 124 16.67 44.30 -7.93
CA GLY A 124 16.26 44.48 -9.32
C GLY A 124 15.60 45.84 -9.58
N THR A 125 14.79 46.32 -8.64
CA THR A 125 13.98 47.53 -8.78
C THR A 125 14.56 48.78 -8.11
N CYS A 126 15.64 48.66 -7.33
CA CYS A 126 16.23 49.73 -6.54
C CYS A 126 16.60 50.98 -7.37
N ASP A 127 16.22 52.16 -6.86
CA ASP A 127 16.45 53.45 -7.54
C ASP A 127 17.92 53.90 -7.53
N TYR A 128 18.68 53.43 -6.54
CA TYR A 128 20.11 53.64 -6.37
C TYR A 128 20.95 52.65 -7.18
N ARG A 129 20.31 51.80 -7.99
CA ARG A 129 21.00 50.88 -8.88
C ARG A 129 21.64 51.65 -10.05
N PRO A 130 22.93 51.40 -10.36
CA PRO A 130 23.55 51.92 -11.56
C PRO A 130 22.90 51.36 -12.84
N VAL A 131 22.57 52.24 -13.77
CA VAL A 131 21.99 51.93 -15.08
C VAL A 131 22.74 52.67 -16.19
N ARG A 132 22.66 52.15 -17.42
CA ARG A 132 23.24 52.78 -18.62
C ARG A 132 22.14 53.37 -19.50
N CYS A 133 22.46 54.45 -20.21
CA CYS A 133 21.54 55.07 -21.15
C CYS A 133 21.19 54.09 -22.29
N PRO A 134 19.90 53.93 -22.63
CA PRO A 134 19.46 53.05 -23.72
C PRO A 134 19.80 53.60 -25.12
N ASN A 135 19.97 54.92 -25.27
CA ASN A 135 20.26 55.57 -26.55
C ASN A 135 21.76 55.47 -26.92
N ASN A 136 22.66 55.52 -25.93
CA ASN A 136 24.10 55.37 -26.13
C ASN A 136 24.80 54.81 -24.86
N PRO A 137 25.47 53.65 -24.93
CA PRO A 137 26.21 53.05 -23.81
C PRO A 137 27.35 53.92 -23.26
N ASN A 138 27.81 54.93 -24.00
CA ASN A 138 28.90 55.83 -23.62
C ASN A 138 28.43 57.09 -22.87
N CYS A 139 27.13 57.25 -22.60
CA CYS A 139 26.64 58.30 -21.72
C CYS A 139 27.17 58.13 -20.29
N PRO A 140 27.24 59.21 -19.49
CA PRO A 140 27.73 59.16 -18.10
C PRO A 140 27.02 58.07 -17.26
N PRO A 141 27.68 57.50 -16.24
CA PRO A 141 27.02 56.56 -15.32
C PRO A 141 25.82 57.21 -14.65
N LEU A 142 24.66 56.56 -14.72
CA LEU A 142 23.40 57.08 -14.18
C LEU A 142 22.88 56.16 -13.09
N LEU A 143 22.20 56.74 -12.10
CA LEU A 143 21.33 55.99 -11.21
C LEU A 143 19.95 55.88 -11.87
N LYS A 144 19.21 54.81 -11.57
CA LYS A 144 17.90 54.56 -12.15
C LYS A 144 16.94 55.74 -11.97
N MET A 145 16.98 56.40 -10.81
CA MET A 145 16.20 57.60 -10.51
C MET A 145 16.45 58.77 -11.48
N ASN A 146 17.67 58.89 -12.03
CA ASN A 146 18.07 60.00 -12.90
C ASN A 146 17.86 59.72 -14.39
N MET A 147 17.28 58.56 -14.74
CA MET A 147 17.13 58.13 -16.13
C MET A 147 16.17 59.00 -16.94
N GLU A 148 15.00 59.34 -16.39
CA GLU A 148 13.98 60.11 -17.11
C GLU A 148 14.44 61.54 -17.44
N GLY A 149 15.22 62.16 -16.55
CA GLY A 149 15.84 63.46 -16.80
C GLY A 149 16.86 63.38 -17.94
N HIS A 150 17.74 62.39 -17.91
CA HIS A 150 18.77 62.20 -18.94
C HIS A 150 18.16 61.96 -20.34
N LEU A 151 17.05 61.22 -20.44
CA LEU A 151 16.42 60.92 -21.72
C LEU A 151 15.88 62.17 -22.44
N LYS A 152 15.51 63.23 -21.72
CA LYS A 152 15.03 64.49 -22.31
C LYS A 152 16.14 65.33 -22.92
N GLU A 153 17.36 65.20 -22.40
CA GLU A 153 18.54 65.98 -22.83
C GLU A 153 19.49 65.16 -23.72
N CYS A 154 19.10 63.92 -24.06
CA CYS A 154 19.95 63.02 -24.82
C CYS A 154 20.07 63.47 -26.28
N GLU A 155 21.29 63.75 -26.74
CA GLU A 155 21.56 64.15 -28.14
C GLU A 155 21.62 62.97 -29.13
N HIS A 156 21.36 61.74 -28.67
CA HIS A 156 21.54 60.51 -29.44
C HIS A 156 20.21 59.79 -29.70
N ILE A 157 19.10 60.53 -29.85
CA ILE A 157 17.78 59.97 -30.12
C ILE A 157 17.76 59.41 -31.53
N LYS A 158 17.48 58.10 -31.65
CA LYS A 158 17.35 57.42 -32.93
C LYS A 158 15.89 57.43 -33.37
N CYS A 159 15.65 57.51 -34.68
CA CYS A 159 14.31 57.36 -35.25
C CYS A 159 13.71 55.97 -34.85
N PRO A 160 12.40 55.84 -34.56
CA PRO A 160 11.80 54.55 -34.23
C PRO A 160 11.91 53.53 -35.37
N HIS A 161 12.01 54.03 -36.61
CA HIS A 161 12.21 53.24 -37.83
C HIS A 161 13.68 52.91 -38.11
N SER A 162 14.61 53.24 -37.19
CA SER A 162 16.03 52.90 -37.33
C SER A 162 16.26 51.38 -37.41
N LYS A 163 15.43 50.58 -36.73
CA LYS A 163 15.38 49.11 -36.86
C LYS A 163 15.10 48.61 -38.29
N TYR A 164 14.43 49.42 -39.12
CA TYR A 164 14.14 49.13 -40.52
C TYR A 164 15.11 49.82 -41.50
N GLY A 165 16.17 50.46 -40.99
CA GLY A 165 17.22 51.08 -41.80
C GLY A 165 17.14 52.61 -41.92
N CYS A 166 16.40 53.31 -41.04
CA CYS A 166 16.53 54.76 -40.94
C CYS A 166 17.83 55.15 -40.21
N ALA A 167 18.69 55.95 -40.85
CA ALA A 167 19.99 56.33 -40.31
C ALA A 167 19.96 57.58 -39.40
N PHE A 168 18.78 58.10 -39.07
CA PHE A 168 18.65 59.34 -38.31
C PHE A 168 19.06 59.18 -36.84
N ILE A 169 19.89 60.12 -36.38
CA ILE A 169 20.30 60.33 -34.98
C ILE A 169 20.27 61.84 -34.74
N GLY A 170 19.62 62.29 -33.67
CA GLY A 170 19.53 63.71 -33.33
C GLY A 170 19.01 63.99 -31.93
N ASN A 171 18.72 65.25 -31.66
CA ASN A 171 18.06 65.73 -30.45
C ASN A 171 16.52 65.76 -30.63
N GLN A 172 15.77 66.09 -29.58
CA GLN A 172 14.30 66.07 -29.59
C GLN A 172 13.67 66.92 -30.71
N ASP A 173 14.20 68.12 -30.99
CA ASP A 173 13.64 69.03 -32.00
C ASP A 173 13.90 68.55 -33.44
N THR A 174 15.11 68.05 -33.70
CA THR A 174 15.46 67.47 -35.01
C THR A 174 14.77 66.13 -35.25
N TYR A 175 14.43 65.42 -34.17
CA TYR A 175 13.69 64.17 -34.22
C TYR A 175 12.24 64.36 -34.65
N GLU A 176 11.55 65.37 -34.10
CA GLU A 176 10.14 65.66 -34.45
C GLU A 176 9.99 66.06 -35.91
N THR A 177 10.88 66.92 -36.42
CA THR A 177 10.90 67.33 -37.83
C THR A 177 11.26 66.18 -38.78
N HIS A 178 12.14 65.27 -38.37
CA HIS A 178 12.50 64.09 -39.16
C HIS A 178 11.34 63.09 -39.30
N LEU A 179 10.53 62.90 -38.26
CA LEU A 179 9.42 61.95 -38.27
C LEU A 179 8.40 62.25 -39.38
N GLU A 180 8.07 63.52 -39.62
CA GLU A 180 7.11 63.93 -40.65
C GLU A 180 7.58 63.62 -42.08
N MET A 181 8.90 63.58 -42.32
CA MET A 181 9.50 63.33 -43.62
C MET A 181 10.02 61.89 -43.78
N CYS A 182 9.84 61.04 -42.78
CA CYS A 182 10.44 59.72 -42.77
C CYS A 182 9.75 58.80 -43.78
N LYS A 183 10.52 58.26 -44.72
CA LYS A 183 10.05 57.32 -45.77
C LYS A 183 9.32 56.07 -45.22
N PHE A 184 9.57 55.71 -43.96
CA PHE A 184 8.95 54.57 -43.30
C PHE A 184 7.64 54.93 -42.59
N GLU A 185 7.31 56.21 -42.43
CA GLU A 185 6.09 56.67 -41.74
C GLU A 185 4.81 56.28 -42.52
N GLY A 186 4.87 56.27 -43.86
CA GLY A 186 3.77 55.78 -44.70
C GLY A 186 3.55 54.26 -44.67
N LEU A 187 4.52 53.48 -44.17
CA LEU A 187 4.44 52.02 -43.99
C LEU A 187 4.20 51.61 -42.54
N LYS A 188 3.96 52.58 -41.66
CA LYS A 188 3.88 52.41 -40.21
C LYS A 188 2.87 51.36 -39.78
N GLU A 189 1.65 51.37 -40.34
CA GLU A 189 0.62 50.40 -39.95
C GLU A 189 1.00 48.96 -40.31
N PHE A 190 1.57 48.74 -41.49
CA PHE A 190 2.01 47.41 -41.93
C PHE A 190 3.22 46.89 -41.15
N LEU A 191 4.21 47.77 -40.91
CA LEU A 191 5.38 47.45 -40.11
C LEU A 191 4.99 47.18 -38.65
N GLN A 192 4.07 47.98 -38.10
CA GLN A 192 3.54 47.78 -36.75
C GLN A 192 2.81 46.44 -36.63
N GLN A 193 1.92 46.11 -37.57
CA GLN A 193 1.20 44.83 -37.54
C GLN A 193 2.13 43.61 -37.69
N THR A 194 3.20 43.76 -38.46
CA THR A 194 4.22 42.70 -38.61
C THR A 194 5.03 42.54 -37.32
N ASP A 195 5.45 43.65 -36.72
CA ASP A 195 6.13 43.66 -35.42
C ASP A 195 5.26 43.11 -34.29
N ASP A 196 3.97 43.45 -34.26
CA ASP A 196 3.02 42.95 -33.26
C ASP A 196 2.90 41.43 -33.37
N ARG A 197 2.80 40.88 -34.59
CA ARG A 197 2.81 39.41 -34.82
C ARG A 197 4.13 38.76 -34.42
N PHE A 198 5.26 39.38 -34.75
CA PHE A 198 6.57 38.88 -34.33
C PHE A 198 6.71 38.91 -32.81
N HIS A 199 6.21 39.96 -32.16
CA HIS A 199 6.20 40.10 -30.72
C HIS A 199 5.31 39.04 -30.06
N GLU A 200 4.09 38.83 -30.54
CA GLU A 200 3.19 37.76 -30.08
C GLU A 200 3.86 36.37 -30.21
N MET A 201 4.49 36.10 -31.35
CA MET A 201 5.21 34.84 -31.57
C MET A 201 6.41 34.70 -30.62
N GLN A 202 7.15 35.79 -30.36
CA GLN A 202 8.30 35.78 -29.46
C GLN A 202 7.88 35.62 -27.99
N VAL A 203 6.77 36.24 -27.58
CA VAL A 203 6.17 36.02 -26.26
C VAL A 203 5.71 34.57 -26.12
N ALA A 204 5.04 34.01 -27.12
CA ALA A 204 4.64 32.61 -27.11
C ALA A 204 5.86 31.66 -27.05
N MET A 205 6.93 31.95 -27.79
CA MET A 205 8.16 31.17 -27.78
C MET A 205 8.84 31.21 -26.41
N THR A 206 8.97 32.38 -25.79
CA THR A 206 9.57 32.51 -24.46
C THR A 206 8.73 31.83 -23.38
N GLN A 207 7.40 31.87 -23.48
CA GLN A 207 6.51 31.11 -22.61
C GLN A 207 6.73 29.59 -22.77
N LYS A 208 6.88 29.10 -24.00
CA LYS A 208 7.19 27.69 -24.26
C LYS A 208 8.58 27.29 -23.76
N ASP A 209 9.57 28.15 -23.89
CA ASP A 209 10.91 27.91 -23.33
C ASP A 209 10.88 27.81 -21.80
N GLN A 210 10.07 28.65 -21.13
CA GLN A 210 9.85 28.56 -19.68
C GLN A 210 9.14 27.25 -19.29
N GLU A 211 8.12 26.83 -20.04
CA GLU A 211 7.47 25.53 -19.83
C GLU A 211 8.46 24.37 -19.99
N ILE A 212 9.31 24.40 -21.03
CA ILE A 212 10.35 23.38 -21.25
C ILE A 212 11.37 23.37 -20.11
N ALA A 213 11.82 24.54 -19.66
CA ALA A 213 12.74 24.64 -18.53
C ALA A 213 12.12 24.08 -17.23
N PHE A 214 10.84 24.36 -16.99
CA PHE A 214 10.08 23.82 -15.86
C PHE A 214 9.97 22.29 -15.94
N LEU A 215 9.62 21.75 -17.12
CA LEU A 215 9.54 20.30 -17.35
C LEU A 215 10.90 19.63 -17.16
N ARG A 216 12.00 20.21 -17.65
CA ARG A 216 13.37 19.71 -17.42
C ARG A 216 13.74 19.73 -15.94
N SER A 217 13.35 20.76 -15.19
CA SER A 217 13.56 20.81 -13.74
C SER A 217 12.78 19.72 -13.00
N MET A 218 11.50 19.51 -13.36
CA MET A 218 10.71 18.43 -12.79
C MET A 218 11.28 17.05 -13.13
N LEU A 219 11.74 16.84 -14.36
CA LEU A 219 12.39 15.60 -14.76
C LEU A 219 13.67 15.35 -13.94
N GLY A 220 14.47 16.39 -13.69
CA GLY A 220 15.64 16.31 -12.82
C GLY A 220 15.26 15.89 -11.39
N LYS A 221 14.22 16.49 -10.81
CA LYS A 221 13.72 16.12 -9.46
C LYS A 221 13.18 14.69 -9.41
N LEU A 222 12.53 14.24 -10.48
CA LEU A 222 12.05 12.85 -10.58
C LEU A 222 13.22 11.87 -10.71
N SER A 223 14.24 12.20 -11.50
CA SER A 223 15.48 11.41 -11.61
C SER A 223 16.16 11.27 -10.24
N GLU A 224 16.31 12.37 -9.51
CA GLU A 224 16.93 12.34 -8.18
C GLU A 224 16.12 11.48 -7.19
N LYS A 225 14.78 11.53 -7.26
CA LYS A 225 13.91 10.64 -6.47
C LYS A 225 14.08 9.17 -6.85
N ILE A 226 14.25 8.86 -8.13
CA ILE A 226 14.50 7.49 -8.60
C ILE A 226 15.82 7.00 -8.04
N ASP A 227 16.89 7.79 -8.14
CA ASP A 227 18.22 7.45 -7.61
C ASP A 227 18.18 7.23 -6.08
N GLN A 228 17.40 8.05 -5.36
CA GLN A 228 17.19 7.88 -3.92
C GLN A 228 16.43 6.59 -3.58
N LEU A 229 15.38 6.26 -4.35
CA LEU A 229 14.62 5.03 -4.17
C LEU A 229 15.46 3.79 -4.48
N GLU A 230 16.28 3.85 -5.53
CA GLU A 230 17.20 2.77 -5.91
C GLU A 230 18.20 2.49 -4.79
N LYS A 231 18.86 3.52 -4.24
CA LYS A 231 19.76 3.37 -3.08
C LYS A 231 19.04 2.84 -1.84
N ASN A 232 17.80 3.26 -1.60
CA ASN A 232 17.00 2.73 -0.48
C ASN A 232 16.70 1.23 -0.66
N LEU A 233 16.43 0.83 -1.91
CA LEU A 233 16.16 -0.56 -2.25
C LEU A 233 17.41 -1.42 -2.08
N GLU A 234 18.57 -0.96 -2.54
CA GLU A 234 19.87 -1.64 -2.34
C GLU A 234 20.16 -1.86 -0.85
N LEU A 235 20.03 -0.82 -0.02
CA LEU A 235 20.21 -0.95 1.43
C LEU A 235 19.25 -1.96 2.07
N LYS A 236 18.01 -2.05 1.57
CA LYS A 236 17.05 -3.04 2.06
C LYS A 236 17.39 -4.47 1.62
N PHE A 237 17.98 -4.64 0.44
CA PHE A 237 18.47 -5.93 -0.02
C PHE A 237 19.64 -6.41 0.83
N ASP A 238 20.59 -5.53 1.16
CA ASP A 238 21.71 -5.87 2.05
C ASP A 238 21.22 -6.34 3.42
N VAL A 239 20.26 -5.61 4.01
CA VAL A 239 19.64 -6.00 5.29
C VAL A 239 18.87 -7.33 5.19
N LEU A 240 18.22 -7.60 4.06
CA LEU A 240 17.54 -8.88 3.85
C LEU A 240 18.53 -10.03 3.73
N ASP A 241 19.67 -9.83 3.07
CA ASP A 241 20.70 -10.85 2.92
C ASP A 241 21.37 -11.17 4.27
N GLU A 242 21.67 -10.15 5.09
CA GLU A 242 22.14 -10.33 6.46
C GLU A 242 21.13 -11.11 7.32
N ASN A 243 19.84 -10.75 7.24
CA ASN A 243 18.78 -11.46 7.97
C ASN A 243 18.62 -12.91 7.48
N GLN A 244 18.76 -13.16 6.18
CA GLN A 244 18.69 -14.50 5.61
C GLN A 244 19.86 -15.36 6.08
N SER A 245 21.08 -14.80 6.12
CA SER A 245 22.26 -15.48 6.66
C SER A 245 22.05 -15.84 8.12
N LYS A 246 21.61 -14.88 8.94
CA LYS A 246 21.35 -15.09 10.36
C LYS A 246 20.28 -16.15 10.62
N LEU A 247 19.18 -16.10 9.87
CA LEU A 247 18.13 -17.12 9.97
C LEU A 247 18.64 -18.50 9.55
N GLY A 248 19.55 -18.57 8.57
CA GLY A 248 20.22 -19.80 8.17
C GLY A 248 21.11 -20.40 9.28
N GLU A 249 21.85 -19.54 9.99
CA GLU A 249 22.65 -19.93 11.15
C GLU A 249 21.77 -20.44 12.30
N ASP A 250 20.75 -19.68 12.68
CA ASP A 250 19.79 -20.05 13.74
C ASP A 250 19.11 -21.39 13.43
N LEU A 251 18.77 -21.64 12.15
CA LEU A 251 18.15 -22.89 11.71
C LEU A 251 19.12 -24.07 11.75
N MET A 252 20.41 -23.85 11.49
CA MET A 252 21.44 -24.87 11.68
C MET A 252 21.68 -25.19 13.15
N GLU A 253 21.66 -24.19 14.02
CA GLU A 253 21.74 -24.37 15.47
C GLU A 253 20.54 -25.16 15.99
N PHE A 254 19.33 -24.75 15.63
CA PHE A 254 18.11 -25.48 16.00
C PHE A 254 18.11 -26.93 15.50
N ARG A 255 18.68 -27.19 14.31
CA ARG A 255 18.81 -28.55 13.77
C ARG A 255 19.78 -29.39 14.59
N ARG A 256 20.87 -28.80 15.09
CA ARG A 256 21.81 -29.49 16.01
C ARG A 256 21.13 -29.80 17.33
N ASP A 257 20.42 -28.84 17.91
CA ASP A 257 19.69 -29.01 19.17
C ASP A 257 18.61 -30.09 19.05
N ALA A 258 17.85 -30.08 17.95
CA ALA A 258 16.86 -31.11 17.67
C ALA A 258 17.49 -32.50 17.50
N SER A 259 18.68 -32.59 16.88
CA SER A 259 19.42 -33.85 16.77
C SER A 259 19.85 -34.35 18.15
N MET A 260 20.40 -33.47 18.99
CA MET A 260 20.82 -33.81 20.34
C MET A 260 19.63 -34.28 21.19
N LEU A 261 18.50 -33.56 21.12
CA LEU A 261 17.28 -33.95 21.82
C LEU A 261 16.74 -35.30 21.32
N ASN A 262 16.84 -35.58 20.01
CA ASN A 262 16.42 -36.85 19.44
C ASN A 262 17.33 -38.01 19.89
N ASP A 263 18.64 -37.77 20.03
CA ASP A 263 19.58 -38.73 20.59
C ASP A 263 19.29 -38.99 22.07
N GLU A 264 19.01 -37.95 22.86
CA GLU A 264 18.56 -38.08 24.26
C GLU A 264 17.24 -38.85 24.38
N LEU A 265 16.25 -38.54 23.53
CA LEU A 265 14.98 -39.27 23.44
C LEU A 265 15.20 -40.73 23.07
N SER A 266 16.13 -41.04 22.18
CA SER A 266 16.48 -42.42 21.81
C SER A 266 17.08 -43.18 23.00
N HIS A 267 17.93 -42.52 23.79
CA HIS A 267 18.49 -43.09 25.01
C HIS A 267 17.43 -43.30 26.10
N ILE A 268 16.48 -42.38 26.23
CA ILE A 268 15.34 -42.51 27.15
C ILE A 268 14.42 -43.66 26.70
N ASN A 269 14.10 -43.76 25.41
CA ASN A 269 13.29 -44.85 24.87
C ASN A 269 13.95 -46.23 25.04
N ALA A 270 15.28 -46.31 24.84
CA ALA A 270 16.06 -47.51 25.07
C ALA A 270 16.07 -47.91 26.57
N ARG A 271 16.04 -46.92 27.48
CA ARG A 271 15.94 -47.16 28.93
C ARG A 271 14.54 -47.56 29.38
N LEU A 272 13.51 -47.06 28.71
CA LEU A 272 12.11 -47.29 29.12
C LEU A 272 11.55 -48.62 28.60
N ASN A 273 12.21 -49.32 27.67
CA ASN A 273 11.74 -50.59 27.10
C ASN A 273 10.23 -50.58 26.76
N MET A 274 9.74 -49.41 26.34
CA MET A 274 8.36 -49.20 25.91
C MET A 274 8.24 -49.76 24.50
N GLY A 275 7.92 -51.04 24.43
CA GLY A 275 7.36 -51.63 23.22
C GLY A 275 6.10 -50.88 22.82
N ILE A 276 6.13 -50.32 21.62
CA ILE A 276 4.99 -50.00 20.76
C ILE A 276 3.93 -49.09 21.42
N LEU A 277 4.10 -47.78 21.24
CA LEU A 277 2.98 -46.84 21.20
C LEU A 277 3.29 -45.76 20.17
N GLY A 278 2.58 -45.86 19.03
CA GLY A 278 2.43 -44.82 18.03
C GLY A 278 3.73 -44.38 17.37
N SER A 279 4.21 -45.16 16.40
CA SER A 279 5.09 -44.62 15.37
C SER A 279 4.42 -43.38 14.77
N TYR A 280 4.99 -42.21 15.01
CA TYR A 280 4.71 -41.02 14.21
C TYR A 280 5.04 -41.44 12.78
N ASP A 281 4.03 -41.56 11.92
CA ASP A 281 4.25 -41.95 10.53
C ASP A 281 4.58 -40.68 9.71
N PRO A 282 5.85 -40.41 9.36
CA PRO A 282 6.23 -39.25 8.55
C PRO A 282 5.70 -39.33 7.11
N GLN A 283 4.95 -40.37 6.74
CA GLN A 283 4.51 -40.60 5.37
C GLN A 283 3.29 -39.77 4.92
N GLN A 284 2.62 -39.02 5.82
CA GLN A 284 1.43 -38.24 5.43
C GLN A 284 1.48 -36.73 5.66
N ILE A 285 2.54 -36.10 5.15
CA ILE A 285 2.70 -34.64 5.15
C ILE A 285 1.93 -34.06 3.95
N PHE A 286 0.92 -33.22 4.20
CA PHE A 286 0.20 -32.53 3.15
C PHE A 286 1.10 -31.51 2.44
N LYS A 287 1.17 -31.60 1.11
CA LYS A 287 1.90 -30.66 0.26
C LYS A 287 0.95 -30.03 -0.74
N CYS A 288 1.14 -28.74 -1.00
CA CYS A 288 0.41 -28.04 -2.06
C CYS A 288 0.85 -28.63 -3.41
N LYS A 289 -0.08 -29.26 -4.13
CA LYS A 289 0.15 -29.85 -5.45
C LYS A 289 -0.19 -28.90 -6.59
N GLY A 290 -1.14 -27.99 -6.38
CA GLY A 290 -1.60 -27.10 -7.43
C GLY A 290 -2.42 -25.94 -6.91
N THR A 291 -2.61 -24.94 -7.76
CA THR A 291 -3.44 -23.76 -7.50
C THR A 291 -4.37 -23.56 -8.69
N PHE A 292 -5.68 -23.52 -8.41
CA PHE A 292 -6.70 -23.06 -9.34
C PHE A 292 -6.81 -21.53 -9.25
N VAL A 293 -6.68 -20.88 -10.40
CA VAL A 293 -6.75 -19.43 -10.55
C VAL A 293 -7.84 -19.10 -11.56
N GLY A 294 -8.67 -18.12 -11.26
CA GLY A 294 -9.68 -17.63 -12.20
C GLY A 294 -10.78 -16.77 -11.60
N HIS A 295 -11.07 -16.90 -10.30
CA HIS A 295 -11.97 -15.98 -9.61
C HIS A 295 -11.40 -14.56 -9.57
N GLN A 296 -12.29 -13.56 -9.62
CA GLN A 296 -11.93 -12.14 -9.54
C GLN A 296 -12.10 -11.56 -8.13
N GLY A 297 -12.38 -12.41 -7.16
CA GLY A 297 -12.46 -12.03 -5.75
C GLY A 297 -12.39 -13.22 -4.80
N PRO A 298 -12.36 -12.95 -3.48
CA PRO A 298 -12.34 -13.94 -2.42
C PRO A 298 -13.24 -15.16 -2.63
N VAL A 299 -12.69 -16.36 -2.41
CA VAL A 299 -13.45 -17.63 -2.47
C VAL A 299 -14.03 -17.95 -1.10
N TRP A 300 -15.34 -17.91 -0.94
CA TRP A 300 -16.01 -18.04 0.36
C TRP A 300 -16.50 -19.44 0.68
N CYS A 301 -16.73 -20.28 -0.33
CA CYS A 301 -17.22 -21.63 -0.13
C CYS A 301 -16.70 -22.59 -1.18
N LEU A 302 -16.58 -23.86 -0.80
CA LEU A 302 -16.17 -24.96 -1.66
C LEU A 302 -17.13 -26.13 -1.44
N CYS A 303 -17.46 -26.85 -2.52
CA CYS A 303 -18.23 -28.07 -2.45
C CYS A 303 -17.72 -29.07 -3.48
N VAL A 304 -17.55 -30.34 -3.09
CA VAL A 304 -17.04 -31.37 -4.00
C VAL A 304 -18.16 -32.31 -4.42
N TYR A 305 -18.21 -32.58 -5.73
CA TYR A 305 -18.99 -33.67 -6.29
C TYR A 305 -18.09 -34.88 -6.52
N SER A 306 -18.13 -35.84 -5.59
CA SER A 306 -17.22 -36.99 -5.57
C SER A 306 -17.45 -37.98 -6.71
N ILE A 307 -18.64 -38.03 -7.31
CA ILE A 307 -18.97 -38.96 -8.41
C ILE A 307 -18.33 -38.49 -9.72
N GLY A 308 -18.38 -37.18 -9.99
CA GLY A 308 -17.87 -36.59 -11.24
C GLY A 308 -16.49 -35.92 -11.14
N ASP A 309 -15.83 -36.01 -9.99
CA ASP A 309 -14.53 -35.36 -9.73
C ASP A 309 -14.52 -33.83 -9.97
N LEU A 310 -15.66 -33.19 -9.71
CA LEU A 310 -15.82 -31.75 -9.83
C LEU A 310 -15.68 -31.07 -8.48
N LEU A 311 -15.03 -29.91 -8.48
CA LEU A 311 -15.04 -28.97 -7.36
C LEU A 311 -15.81 -27.73 -7.79
N PHE A 312 -16.74 -27.29 -6.94
CA PHE A 312 -17.44 -26.02 -7.08
C PHE A 312 -16.86 -25.03 -6.09
N SER A 313 -16.57 -23.81 -6.54
CA SER A 313 -16.12 -22.71 -5.68
C SER A 313 -16.99 -21.48 -5.86
N GLY A 314 -17.53 -20.95 -4.77
CA GLY A 314 -18.32 -19.71 -4.76
C GLY A 314 -17.47 -18.54 -4.27
N SER A 315 -17.63 -17.38 -4.91
CA SER A 315 -16.78 -16.21 -4.69
C SER A 315 -17.57 -14.91 -4.50
N SER A 316 -16.88 -13.88 -3.99
CA SER A 316 -17.37 -12.50 -3.99
C SER A 316 -17.48 -11.87 -5.37
N ASP A 317 -16.91 -12.50 -6.40
CA ASP A 317 -17.17 -12.12 -7.79
C ASP A 317 -18.58 -12.51 -8.28
N LYS A 318 -19.42 -13.04 -7.38
CA LYS A 318 -20.83 -13.44 -7.60
C LYS A 318 -21.01 -14.68 -8.47
N THR A 319 -19.91 -15.33 -8.85
CA THR A 319 -19.93 -16.52 -9.69
C THR A 319 -19.61 -17.78 -8.90
N ILE A 320 -19.99 -18.92 -9.48
CA ILE A 320 -19.52 -20.23 -9.06
C ILE A 320 -18.63 -20.79 -10.17
N LYS A 321 -17.41 -21.19 -9.86
CA LYS A 321 -16.55 -21.88 -10.84
C LYS A 321 -16.58 -23.39 -10.61
N VAL A 322 -16.62 -24.11 -11.72
CA VAL A 322 -16.59 -25.57 -11.78
C VAL A 322 -15.19 -25.98 -12.23
N TRP A 323 -14.50 -26.75 -11.41
CA TRP A 323 -13.14 -27.21 -11.66
C TRP A 323 -13.12 -28.71 -11.82
N ASP A 324 -12.38 -29.16 -12.82
CA ASP A 324 -11.97 -30.55 -12.91
C ASP A 324 -10.86 -30.81 -11.89
N THR A 325 -11.04 -31.78 -11.00
CA THR A 325 -10.03 -32.10 -9.99
C THR A 325 -9.17 -33.32 -10.32
N CYS A 326 -9.43 -34.04 -11.41
CA CYS A 326 -8.78 -35.31 -11.71
C CYS A 326 -8.06 -35.33 -13.05
N THR A 327 -8.65 -34.78 -14.12
CA THR A 327 -8.11 -34.95 -15.47
C THR A 327 -7.37 -33.70 -15.96
N THR A 328 -8.04 -32.55 -15.98
CA THR A 328 -7.49 -31.34 -16.60
C THR A 328 -6.95 -30.32 -15.61
N TYR A 329 -7.36 -30.35 -14.34
CA TYR A 329 -7.04 -29.32 -13.34
C TYR A 329 -7.39 -27.89 -13.82
N LYS A 330 -8.43 -27.74 -14.63
CA LYS A 330 -8.86 -26.48 -15.24
C LYS A 330 -10.30 -26.13 -14.87
N CYS A 331 -10.63 -24.84 -15.01
CA CYS A 331 -12.01 -24.37 -14.94
C CYS A 331 -12.77 -24.88 -16.17
N GLN A 332 -13.79 -25.70 -15.95
CA GLN A 332 -14.67 -26.22 -17.00
C GLN A 332 -15.79 -25.22 -17.32
N LYS A 333 -16.35 -24.56 -16.31
CA LYS A 333 -17.48 -23.64 -16.47
C LYS A 333 -17.51 -22.59 -15.37
N THR A 334 -18.05 -21.41 -15.70
CA THR A 334 -18.47 -20.40 -14.73
C THR A 334 -20.00 -20.34 -14.74
N LEU A 335 -20.61 -20.49 -13.56
CA LEU A 335 -22.05 -20.37 -13.35
C LEU A 335 -22.36 -18.96 -12.87
N GLU A 336 -23.22 -18.27 -13.59
CA GLU A 336 -23.61 -16.89 -13.36
C GLU A 336 -25.12 -16.82 -13.07
N GLY A 337 -25.51 -15.97 -12.12
CA GLY A 337 -26.92 -15.79 -11.78
C GLY A 337 -27.19 -15.17 -10.42
N HIS A 338 -26.23 -15.20 -9.49
CA HIS A 338 -26.34 -14.48 -8.23
C HIS A 338 -25.99 -12.99 -8.41
N ASP A 339 -26.67 -12.12 -7.67
CA ASP A 339 -26.43 -10.67 -7.66
C ASP A 339 -25.49 -10.23 -6.51
N GLY A 340 -25.19 -11.16 -5.61
CA GLY A 340 -24.33 -10.98 -4.44
C GLY A 340 -23.23 -12.04 -4.33
N ILE A 341 -22.43 -11.92 -3.26
CA ILE A 341 -21.37 -12.87 -2.91
C ILE A 341 -21.96 -14.25 -2.70
N VAL A 342 -21.38 -15.29 -3.34
CA VAL A 342 -21.78 -16.68 -3.10
C VAL A 342 -21.09 -17.19 -1.84
N LEU A 343 -21.85 -17.35 -0.77
CA LEU A 343 -21.35 -17.65 0.57
C LEU A 343 -21.44 -19.13 0.94
N ALA A 344 -22.35 -19.88 0.32
CA ALA A 344 -22.59 -21.27 0.67
C ALA A 344 -22.86 -22.13 -0.57
N LEU A 345 -22.34 -23.35 -0.57
CA LEU A 345 -22.60 -24.36 -1.60
C LEU A 345 -22.93 -25.69 -0.92
N CYS A 346 -23.90 -26.40 -1.46
CA CYS A 346 -24.28 -27.72 -0.99
C CYS A 346 -24.75 -28.59 -2.16
N ILE A 347 -24.42 -29.87 -2.15
CA ILE A 347 -24.81 -30.81 -3.19
C ILE A 347 -25.72 -31.88 -2.60
N GLN A 348 -26.83 -32.16 -3.29
CA GLN A 348 -27.61 -33.36 -3.04
C GLN A 348 -28.02 -34.02 -4.36
N GLY A 349 -27.59 -35.27 -4.55
CA GLY A 349 -27.85 -36.03 -5.78
C GLY A 349 -27.23 -35.36 -6.99
N SER A 350 -28.05 -35.02 -7.99
CA SER A 350 -27.64 -34.31 -9.22
C SER A 350 -27.79 -32.79 -9.15
N LYS A 351 -28.16 -32.23 -7.99
CA LYS A 351 -28.39 -30.79 -7.81
C LYS A 351 -27.32 -30.14 -6.95
N LEU A 352 -26.89 -28.95 -7.36
CA LEU A 352 -26.09 -28.03 -6.56
C LEU A 352 -27.01 -26.89 -6.07
N TYR A 353 -26.91 -26.55 -4.80
CA TYR A 353 -27.58 -25.41 -4.18
C TYR A 353 -26.54 -24.37 -3.81
N SER A 354 -26.77 -23.13 -4.21
CA SER A 354 -25.91 -22.00 -3.85
C SER A 354 -26.69 -20.95 -3.07
N GLY A 355 -26.12 -20.52 -1.95
CA GLY A 355 -26.65 -19.48 -1.08
C GLY A 355 -25.78 -18.23 -1.17
N SER A 356 -26.41 -17.06 -1.20
CA SER A 356 -25.73 -15.80 -1.50
C SER A 356 -26.12 -14.66 -0.55
N ALA A 357 -25.28 -13.63 -0.54
CA ALA A 357 -25.55 -12.33 0.07
C ALA A 357 -26.76 -11.60 -0.56
N ASP A 358 -27.21 -11.99 -1.75
CA ASP A 358 -28.46 -11.50 -2.35
C ASP A 358 -29.74 -12.09 -1.71
N CYS A 359 -29.58 -12.88 -0.64
CA CYS A 359 -30.65 -13.50 0.14
C CYS A 359 -31.41 -14.61 -0.61
N THR A 360 -30.91 -15.05 -1.77
CA THR A 360 -31.50 -16.12 -2.57
C THR A 360 -30.75 -17.45 -2.44
N ILE A 361 -31.46 -18.53 -2.76
CA ILE A 361 -30.88 -19.83 -3.08
C ILE A 361 -31.13 -20.10 -4.56
N ILE A 362 -30.08 -20.45 -5.30
CA ILE A 362 -30.19 -20.92 -6.68
C ILE A 362 -29.93 -22.43 -6.73
N VAL A 363 -30.76 -23.13 -7.50
CA VAL A 363 -30.62 -24.56 -7.79
C VAL A 363 -30.02 -24.71 -9.17
N TRP A 364 -28.96 -25.50 -9.27
CA TRP A 364 -28.27 -25.83 -10.51
C TRP A 364 -28.32 -27.33 -10.74
N ASP A 365 -28.46 -27.72 -11.99
CA ASP A 365 -28.30 -29.12 -12.39
C ASP A 365 -26.81 -29.39 -12.67
N ILE A 366 -26.25 -30.41 -12.03
CA ILE A 366 -24.80 -30.72 -12.08
C ILE A 366 -24.40 -31.30 -13.45
N GLN A 367 -25.30 -32.01 -14.13
CA GLN A 367 -25.00 -32.65 -15.41
C GLN A 367 -24.94 -31.63 -16.56
N THR A 368 -25.90 -30.70 -16.58
CA THR A 368 -26.02 -29.66 -17.61
C THR A 368 -25.31 -28.36 -17.23
N LEU A 369 -25.02 -28.15 -15.94
CA LEU A 369 -24.47 -26.92 -15.38
C LEU A 369 -25.37 -25.70 -15.66
N LEU A 370 -26.68 -25.91 -15.72
CA LEU A 370 -27.68 -24.87 -15.95
C LEU A 370 -28.48 -24.56 -14.69
N LYS A 371 -28.96 -23.31 -14.62
CA LYS A 371 -29.85 -22.84 -13.57
C LYS A 371 -31.23 -23.49 -13.74
N VAL A 372 -31.70 -24.16 -12.69
CA VAL A 372 -33.01 -24.85 -12.65
C VAL A 372 -34.06 -23.98 -11.96
N ASN A 373 -33.72 -23.39 -10.80
CA ASN A 373 -34.67 -22.64 -9.99
C ASN A 373 -33.95 -21.53 -9.19
N THR A 374 -34.67 -20.48 -8.79
CA THR A 374 -34.18 -19.40 -7.94
C THR A 374 -35.26 -19.00 -6.96
N ILE A 375 -34.93 -19.00 -5.67
CA ILE A 375 -35.90 -18.73 -4.60
C ILE A 375 -35.33 -17.70 -3.65
N ARG A 376 -36.15 -16.70 -3.30
CA ARG A 376 -35.85 -15.78 -2.21
C ARG A 376 -36.02 -16.52 -0.88
N ALA A 377 -34.90 -16.94 -0.30
CA ALA A 377 -34.91 -17.86 0.83
C ALA A 377 -35.05 -17.12 2.16
N HIS A 378 -34.34 -16.00 2.32
CA HIS A 378 -34.26 -15.23 3.56
C HIS A 378 -34.38 -13.73 3.28
N ASP A 379 -34.51 -12.93 4.35
CA ASP A 379 -34.42 -11.46 4.29
C ASP A 379 -33.00 -10.94 4.57
N ASN A 380 -32.08 -11.85 4.89
CA ASN A 380 -30.67 -11.60 5.16
C ASN A 380 -29.80 -12.57 4.33
N PRO A 381 -28.48 -12.33 4.22
CA PRO A 381 -27.55 -13.20 3.52
C PRO A 381 -27.68 -14.68 3.91
N VAL A 382 -27.72 -15.57 2.91
CA VAL A 382 -27.69 -17.02 3.14
C VAL A 382 -26.24 -17.42 3.37
N CYS A 383 -25.87 -17.64 4.62
CA CYS A 383 -24.47 -17.79 5.03
C CYS A 383 -23.98 -19.24 4.98
N THR A 384 -24.89 -20.21 5.05
CA THR A 384 -24.53 -21.64 5.09
C THR A 384 -25.68 -22.50 4.58
N LEU A 385 -25.32 -23.62 3.95
CA LEU A 385 -26.23 -24.60 3.39
C LEU A 385 -25.74 -26.00 3.74
N VAL A 386 -26.65 -26.86 4.18
CA VAL A 386 -26.38 -28.29 4.31
C VAL A 386 -27.63 -29.07 3.92
N SER A 387 -27.44 -30.27 3.38
CA SER A 387 -28.54 -31.12 2.94
C SER A 387 -28.49 -32.47 3.64
N SER A 388 -29.65 -32.98 4.05
CA SER A 388 -29.78 -34.30 4.66
C SER A 388 -31.23 -34.78 4.55
N HIS A 389 -31.46 -36.08 4.34
CA HIS A 389 -32.80 -36.68 4.32
C HIS A 389 -33.80 -35.98 3.38
N ASN A 390 -33.39 -35.62 2.16
CA ASN A 390 -34.22 -34.86 1.21
C ASN A 390 -34.72 -33.51 1.76
N MET A 391 -33.98 -32.93 2.69
CA MET A 391 -34.18 -31.58 3.16
C MET A 391 -32.92 -30.75 2.95
N LEU A 392 -33.11 -29.49 2.55
CA LEU A 392 -32.07 -28.47 2.53
C LEU A 392 -32.25 -27.57 3.75
N PHE A 393 -31.18 -27.35 4.51
CA PHE A 393 -31.15 -26.43 5.63
C PHE A 393 -30.34 -25.21 5.23
N SER A 394 -30.90 -24.03 5.47
CA SER A 394 -30.29 -22.75 5.10
C SER A 394 -30.20 -21.84 6.30
N GLY A 395 -28.98 -21.49 6.69
CA GLY A 395 -28.71 -20.59 7.80
C GLY A 395 -28.61 -19.14 7.35
N SER A 396 -29.33 -18.26 8.03
CA SER A 396 -29.25 -16.81 7.82
C SER A 396 -29.58 -16.08 9.11
N LEU A 397 -28.75 -15.09 9.48
CA LEU A 397 -28.89 -14.33 10.72
C LEU A 397 -29.28 -15.25 11.91
N LYS A 398 -30.47 -15.12 12.49
CA LYS A 398 -30.92 -15.87 13.68
C LYS A 398 -31.86 -17.03 13.37
N ALA A 399 -31.95 -17.45 12.11
CA ALA A 399 -32.90 -18.46 11.66
C ALA A 399 -32.22 -19.52 10.78
N ILE A 400 -32.76 -20.74 10.86
CA ILE A 400 -32.48 -21.79 9.89
C ILE A 400 -33.80 -22.18 9.24
N LYS A 401 -33.91 -21.99 7.92
CA LYS A 401 -35.08 -22.47 7.16
C LYS A 401 -34.81 -23.85 6.60
N VAL A 402 -35.77 -24.75 6.81
CA VAL A 402 -35.77 -26.14 6.33
C VAL A 402 -36.67 -26.22 5.11
N TRP A 403 -36.11 -26.69 4.00
CA TRP A 403 -36.79 -26.81 2.72
C TRP A 403 -36.93 -28.27 2.35
N ASP A 404 -38.10 -28.67 1.87
CA ASP A 404 -38.30 -29.95 1.21
C ASP A 404 -37.78 -29.87 -0.23
N ILE A 405 -36.98 -30.86 -0.64
CA ILE A 405 -36.37 -30.93 -1.98
C ILE A 405 -36.73 -32.21 -2.76
N VAL A 406 -37.76 -32.96 -2.34
CA VAL A 406 -38.23 -34.19 -3.03
C VAL A 406 -38.77 -33.87 -4.44
N GLY A 407 -39.11 -32.61 -4.74
CA GLY A 407 -39.60 -32.15 -6.04
C GLY A 407 -38.66 -31.19 -6.81
N THR A 408 -39.24 -30.48 -7.78
CA THR A 408 -38.58 -29.40 -8.53
C THR A 408 -38.53 -28.09 -7.74
N ASP A 409 -39.54 -27.85 -6.90
CA ASP A 409 -39.67 -26.63 -6.11
C ASP A 409 -39.19 -26.85 -4.68
N LEU A 410 -38.39 -25.92 -4.15
CA LEU A 410 -38.09 -25.91 -2.72
C LEU A 410 -39.28 -25.32 -1.96
N LYS A 411 -39.93 -26.14 -1.16
CA LYS A 411 -41.04 -25.72 -0.29
C LYS A 411 -40.55 -25.56 1.13
N LEU A 412 -40.86 -24.44 1.76
CA LEU A 412 -40.53 -24.21 3.17
C LEU A 412 -41.33 -25.20 4.04
N LYS A 413 -40.61 -26.04 4.78
CA LYS A 413 -41.18 -27.05 5.67
C LYS A 413 -41.26 -26.56 7.11
N LYS A 414 -40.19 -25.94 7.62
CA LYS A 414 -40.12 -25.42 8.99
C LYS A 414 -39.07 -24.31 9.09
N GLU A 415 -39.27 -23.41 10.04
CA GLU A 415 -38.25 -22.45 10.47
C GLU A 415 -37.78 -22.81 11.88
N LEU A 416 -36.47 -23.01 12.03
CA LEU A 416 -35.83 -23.25 13.32
C LEU A 416 -35.37 -21.90 13.89
N THR A 417 -35.98 -21.52 15.01
CA THR A 417 -35.78 -20.23 15.68
C THR A 417 -35.12 -20.42 17.05
N GLY A 418 -34.78 -19.33 17.74
CA GLY A 418 -34.15 -19.36 19.05
C GLY A 418 -32.61 -19.31 19.03
N LEU A 419 -32.02 -18.97 17.89
CA LEU A 419 -30.59 -18.65 17.76
C LEU A 419 -30.35 -17.17 18.08
N ASN A 420 -29.20 -16.86 18.67
CA ASN A 420 -28.92 -15.53 19.25
C ASN A 420 -28.12 -14.59 18.31
N HIS A 421 -27.54 -15.11 17.23
CA HIS A 421 -26.69 -14.40 16.29
C HIS A 421 -26.66 -15.11 14.93
N TRP A 422 -25.90 -14.57 13.98
CA TRP A 422 -25.66 -15.14 12.65
C TRP A 422 -25.27 -16.63 12.68
N VAL A 423 -26.04 -17.45 11.96
CA VAL A 423 -25.73 -18.86 11.68
C VAL A 423 -24.79 -18.95 10.48
N ARG A 424 -23.49 -19.10 10.73
CA ARG A 424 -22.47 -19.34 9.70
C ARG A 424 -21.99 -20.79 9.67
N ALA A 425 -22.12 -21.49 10.78
CA ALA A 425 -21.73 -22.88 10.90
C ALA A 425 -22.97 -23.78 10.94
N LEU A 426 -23.06 -24.69 9.98
CA LEU A 426 -24.13 -25.66 9.90
C LEU A 426 -23.58 -26.97 9.34
N VAL A 427 -23.83 -28.08 10.02
CA VAL A 427 -23.43 -29.41 9.56
C VAL A 427 -24.49 -30.42 9.94
N ALA A 428 -24.75 -31.37 9.04
CA ALA A 428 -25.67 -32.48 9.28
C ALA A 428 -24.87 -33.77 9.43
N SER A 429 -25.22 -34.54 10.46
CA SER A 429 -24.88 -35.95 10.61
C SER A 429 -26.14 -36.78 10.29
N GLN A 430 -26.07 -38.10 10.43
CA GLN A 430 -27.18 -39.00 10.13
C GLN A 430 -28.48 -38.59 10.86
N ASN A 431 -28.44 -38.42 12.17
CA ASN A 431 -29.66 -38.13 12.94
C ASN A 431 -29.78 -36.67 13.41
N TYR A 432 -28.70 -35.91 13.36
CA TYR A 432 -28.61 -34.61 14.01
C TYR A 432 -28.11 -33.51 13.09
N LEU A 433 -28.70 -32.33 13.24
CA LEU A 433 -28.20 -31.08 12.68
C LEU A 433 -27.47 -30.32 13.79
N TYR A 434 -26.33 -29.73 13.48
CA TYR A 434 -25.56 -28.90 14.41
C TYR A 434 -25.46 -27.50 13.84
N SER A 435 -25.87 -26.51 14.61
CA SER A 435 -25.82 -25.11 14.20
C SER A 435 -25.04 -24.28 15.20
N GLY A 436 -24.09 -23.48 14.71
CA GLY A 436 -23.32 -22.54 15.52
C GLY A 436 -23.88 -21.12 15.41
N SER A 437 -24.00 -20.46 16.55
CA SER A 437 -24.29 -19.02 16.64
C SER A 437 -23.29 -18.34 17.57
N TYR A 438 -23.66 -17.30 18.33
CA TYR A 438 -22.74 -16.67 19.26
C TYR A 438 -22.62 -17.50 20.54
N GLN A 439 -21.40 -17.98 20.82
CA GLN A 439 -21.04 -18.76 22.01
C GLN A 439 -21.89 -20.02 22.26
N THR A 440 -22.54 -20.53 21.22
CA THR A 440 -23.53 -21.61 21.35
C THR A 440 -23.53 -22.51 20.13
N ILE A 441 -23.62 -23.82 20.37
CA ILE A 441 -23.91 -24.83 19.35
C ILE A 441 -25.21 -25.52 19.74
N LYS A 442 -26.23 -25.41 18.89
CA LYS A 442 -27.49 -26.13 19.07
C LYS A 442 -27.48 -27.43 18.27
N ILE A 443 -27.96 -28.50 18.90
CA ILE A 443 -28.13 -29.82 18.30
C ILE A 443 -29.62 -30.07 18.10
N TRP A 444 -30.02 -30.36 16.88
CA TRP A 444 -31.40 -30.57 16.47
C TRP A 444 -31.60 -32.00 15.99
N ASP A 445 -32.72 -32.63 16.32
CA ASP A 445 -33.12 -33.89 15.68
C ASP A 445 -33.60 -33.61 14.26
N ILE A 446 -33.07 -34.31 13.26
CA ILE A 446 -33.44 -34.07 11.84
C ILE A 446 -34.87 -34.54 11.53
N ARG A 447 -35.40 -35.53 12.25
CA ARG A 447 -36.74 -36.08 12.03
C ARG A 447 -37.82 -35.20 12.66
N THR A 448 -37.63 -34.76 13.90
CA THR A 448 -38.61 -33.90 14.61
C THR A 448 -38.39 -32.40 14.35
N LEU A 449 -37.18 -32.03 13.94
CA LEU A 449 -36.73 -30.65 13.76
C LEU A 449 -36.85 -29.83 15.05
N GLU A 450 -36.56 -30.46 16.20
CA GLU A 450 -36.57 -29.84 17.52
C GLU A 450 -35.15 -29.75 18.08
N CYS A 451 -34.90 -28.69 18.85
CA CYS A 451 -33.62 -28.50 19.55
C CYS A 451 -33.57 -29.45 20.74
N ILE A 452 -32.65 -30.42 20.73
CA ILE A 452 -32.48 -31.41 21.80
C ILE A 452 -31.48 -30.92 22.84
N HIS A 453 -30.40 -30.26 22.39
CA HIS A 453 -29.30 -29.89 23.25
C HIS A 453 -28.64 -28.58 22.84
N VAL A 454 -28.04 -27.89 23.81
CA VAL A 454 -27.31 -26.63 23.59
C VAL A 454 -25.96 -26.72 24.30
N LEU A 455 -24.89 -26.77 23.51
CA LEU A 455 -23.53 -26.68 24.01
C LEU A 455 -23.14 -25.20 24.13
N GLN A 456 -22.52 -24.85 25.25
CA GLN A 456 -21.91 -23.54 25.45
C GLN A 456 -20.47 -23.56 24.95
N THR A 457 -20.06 -22.49 24.29
CA THR A 457 -18.69 -22.29 23.80
C THR A 457 -18.18 -20.93 24.27
N SER A 458 -16.86 -20.73 24.29
CA SER A 458 -16.27 -19.40 24.42
C SER A 458 -15.71 -18.94 23.06
N GLY A 459 -15.04 -17.79 23.01
CA GLY A 459 -14.37 -17.35 21.77
C GLY A 459 -15.26 -16.60 20.76
N GLY A 460 -16.45 -16.15 21.17
CA GLY A 460 -17.34 -15.31 20.35
C GLY A 460 -18.22 -16.10 19.36
N SER A 461 -18.37 -15.61 18.13
CA SER A 461 -19.21 -16.25 17.11
C SER A 461 -18.60 -17.56 16.62
N VAL A 462 -19.41 -18.61 16.51
CA VAL A 462 -19.01 -19.86 15.87
C VAL A 462 -19.06 -19.68 14.35
N TYR A 463 -17.92 -19.87 13.68
CA TYR A 463 -17.78 -19.70 12.23
C TYR A 463 -17.82 -21.02 11.47
N SER A 464 -17.30 -22.08 12.05
CA SER A 464 -17.28 -23.41 11.44
C SER A 464 -17.57 -24.49 12.47
N ILE A 465 -18.22 -25.56 12.01
CA ILE A 465 -18.41 -26.78 12.80
C ILE A 465 -18.08 -27.96 11.89
N ALA A 466 -17.40 -28.95 12.44
CA ALA A 466 -17.28 -30.26 11.83
C ALA A 466 -17.59 -31.35 12.86
N VAL A 467 -18.13 -32.48 12.40
CA VAL A 467 -18.50 -33.60 13.26
C VAL A 467 -17.73 -34.82 12.78
N THR A 468 -17.05 -35.47 13.72
CA THR A 468 -16.39 -36.77 13.53
C THR A 468 -17.25 -37.87 14.14
N ASN A 469 -16.78 -39.13 14.13
CA ASN A 469 -17.51 -40.23 14.75
C ASN A 469 -17.67 -40.07 16.27
N HIS A 470 -16.70 -39.42 16.93
CA HIS A 470 -16.65 -39.33 18.40
C HIS A 470 -16.68 -37.89 18.92
N HIS A 471 -16.48 -36.90 18.05
CA HIS A 471 -16.28 -35.52 18.50
C HIS A 471 -17.06 -34.51 17.67
N ILE A 472 -17.52 -33.45 18.33
CA ILE A 472 -18.02 -32.21 17.74
C ILE A 472 -16.88 -31.20 17.84
N VAL A 473 -16.50 -30.59 16.72
CA VAL A 473 -15.40 -29.61 16.66
C VAL A 473 -15.94 -28.30 16.13
N CYS A 474 -15.67 -27.18 16.81
CA CYS A 474 -16.06 -25.86 16.31
C CYS A 474 -14.90 -24.86 16.28
N GLY A 475 -14.87 -24.04 15.24
CA GLY A 475 -13.96 -22.92 15.07
C GLY A 475 -14.65 -21.60 15.38
N THR A 476 -13.99 -20.73 16.15
CA THR A 476 -14.58 -19.50 16.67
C THR A 476 -13.93 -18.23 16.11
N TYR A 477 -14.55 -17.09 16.38
CA TYR A 477 -14.06 -15.77 16.00
C TYR A 477 -12.72 -15.43 16.66
N GLU A 478 -12.57 -15.74 17.94
CA GLU A 478 -11.38 -15.46 18.74
C GLU A 478 -10.35 -16.60 18.65
N ASN A 479 -10.12 -17.18 17.47
CA ASN A 479 -9.04 -18.13 17.17
C ASN A 479 -9.03 -19.51 17.85
N LEU A 480 -10.04 -19.81 18.68
CA LEU A 480 -10.13 -21.08 19.38
C LEU A 480 -10.82 -22.15 18.53
N ILE A 481 -10.37 -23.40 18.71
CA ILE A 481 -11.08 -24.58 18.24
C ILE A 481 -11.47 -25.42 19.45
N HIS A 482 -12.77 -25.55 19.70
CA HIS A 482 -13.25 -26.35 20.82
C HIS A 482 -13.69 -27.73 20.35
N VAL A 483 -13.46 -28.74 21.19
CA VAL A 483 -13.76 -30.15 20.92
C VAL A 483 -14.61 -30.69 22.06
N TRP A 484 -15.78 -31.23 21.72
CA TRP A 484 -16.66 -31.94 22.65
C TRP A 484 -16.75 -33.40 22.27
N ASP A 485 -16.93 -34.25 23.27
CA ASP A 485 -17.31 -35.64 23.07
C ASP A 485 -18.77 -35.73 22.61
N ILE A 486 -19.05 -36.62 21.65
CA ILE A 486 -20.38 -36.71 21.04
C ILE A 486 -21.39 -37.42 21.95
N ASP A 487 -20.94 -38.28 22.86
CA ASP A 487 -21.82 -39.09 23.70
C ASP A 487 -22.08 -38.39 25.04
N SER A 488 -21.02 -37.94 25.73
CA SER A 488 -21.13 -37.23 27.01
C SER A 488 -21.57 -35.77 26.88
N LYS A 489 -21.35 -35.16 25.70
CA LYS A 489 -21.54 -33.72 25.44
C LYS A 489 -20.64 -32.81 26.28
N GLU A 490 -19.61 -33.37 26.91
CA GLU A 490 -18.64 -32.60 27.67
C GLU A 490 -17.52 -32.09 26.78
N GLN A 491 -16.97 -30.92 27.14
CA GLN A 491 -15.85 -30.36 26.42
C GLN A 491 -14.57 -31.12 26.78
N VAL A 492 -13.96 -31.76 25.79
CA VAL A 492 -12.75 -32.58 25.94
C VAL A 492 -11.50 -31.71 25.91
N ARG A 493 -11.42 -30.77 24.95
CA ARG A 493 -10.23 -29.95 24.75
C ARG A 493 -10.53 -28.66 24.00
N THR A 494 -9.64 -27.68 24.16
CA THR A 494 -9.52 -26.52 23.27
C THR A 494 -8.19 -26.59 22.55
N LEU A 495 -8.22 -26.66 21.22
CA LEU A 495 -7.03 -26.62 20.37
C LEU A 495 -6.69 -25.16 20.08
N THR A 496 -5.44 -24.80 20.35
CA THR A 496 -4.92 -23.43 20.20
C THR A 496 -3.76 -23.39 19.21
N GLY A 497 -3.55 -22.24 18.57
CA GLY A 497 -2.41 -22.00 17.68
C GLY A 497 -2.72 -21.11 16.48
N HIS A 498 -3.98 -20.98 16.07
CA HIS A 498 -4.35 -19.97 15.09
C HIS A 498 -4.23 -18.55 15.66
N VAL A 499 -3.92 -17.59 14.80
CA VAL A 499 -3.79 -16.16 15.14
C VAL A 499 -4.87 -15.37 14.40
N GLY A 500 -6.12 -15.79 14.59
CA GLY A 500 -7.29 -15.17 13.95
C GLY A 500 -8.47 -16.12 13.85
N THR A 501 -9.59 -15.62 13.35
CA THR A 501 -10.85 -16.36 13.20
C THR A 501 -10.69 -17.67 12.42
N VAL A 502 -11.28 -18.75 12.92
CA VAL A 502 -11.29 -20.05 12.25
C VAL A 502 -12.51 -20.15 11.34
N TYR A 503 -12.34 -19.76 10.07
CA TYR A 503 -13.41 -19.65 9.09
C TYR A 503 -14.00 -20.99 8.65
N ALA A 504 -13.19 -22.03 8.50
CA ALA A 504 -13.66 -23.32 8.00
C ALA A 504 -12.98 -24.50 8.71
N LEU A 505 -13.74 -25.59 8.85
CA LEU A 505 -13.29 -26.88 9.34
C LEU A 505 -13.67 -27.95 8.34
N ALA A 506 -12.79 -28.93 8.13
CA ALA A 506 -13.08 -30.12 7.33
C ALA A 506 -12.52 -31.37 8.01
N VAL A 507 -13.13 -32.53 7.78
CA VAL A 507 -12.74 -33.79 8.41
C VAL A 507 -12.35 -34.79 7.33
N ILE A 508 -11.24 -35.49 7.55
CA ILE A 508 -10.93 -36.77 6.89
C ILE A 508 -10.96 -37.82 7.98
N SER A 509 -11.89 -38.77 7.89
CA SER A 509 -11.89 -39.94 8.76
C SER A 509 -11.55 -41.16 7.92
N THR A 510 -10.43 -41.80 8.24
CA THR A 510 -10.11 -43.15 7.80
C THR A 510 -10.35 -44.11 8.96
N PRO A 511 -10.45 -45.44 8.72
CA PRO A 511 -10.58 -46.43 9.79
C PRO A 511 -9.49 -46.33 10.86
N ASP A 512 -8.28 -45.90 10.46
CA ASP A 512 -7.11 -45.91 11.33
C ASP A 512 -6.77 -44.53 11.94
N GLN A 513 -7.18 -43.42 11.29
CA GLN A 513 -6.84 -42.06 11.73
C GLN A 513 -7.95 -41.07 11.40
N THR A 514 -8.29 -40.19 12.34
CA THR A 514 -9.17 -39.05 12.09
C THR A 514 -8.37 -37.75 12.12
N LYS A 515 -8.38 -37.02 11.00
CA LYS A 515 -7.75 -35.72 10.86
C LYS A 515 -8.79 -34.62 10.71
N VAL A 516 -8.60 -33.52 11.41
CA VAL A 516 -9.36 -32.28 11.25
C VAL A 516 -8.46 -31.24 10.61
N PHE A 517 -8.99 -30.53 9.62
CA PHE A 517 -8.34 -29.39 8.98
C PHE A 517 -9.05 -28.13 9.40
N SER A 518 -8.30 -27.12 9.80
CA SER A 518 -8.82 -25.79 10.08
C SER A 518 -8.20 -24.76 9.16
N ALA A 519 -9.01 -23.80 8.73
CA ALA A 519 -8.62 -22.67 7.91
C ALA A 519 -8.91 -21.37 8.67
N SER A 520 -7.98 -20.43 8.62
CA SER A 520 -8.01 -19.25 9.47
C SER A 520 -7.76 -17.94 8.74
N TYR A 521 -8.19 -16.86 9.38
CA TYR A 521 -7.86 -15.49 9.04
C TYR A 521 -6.35 -15.25 8.90
N ASP A 522 -5.53 -15.96 9.69
CA ASP A 522 -4.07 -15.87 9.70
C ASP A 522 -3.37 -16.39 8.42
N ARG A 523 -4.14 -16.79 7.39
CA ARG A 523 -3.68 -17.31 6.09
C ARG A 523 -3.11 -18.72 6.15
N SER A 524 -3.17 -19.36 7.31
CA SER A 524 -2.72 -20.74 7.49
C SER A 524 -3.89 -21.73 7.43
N LEU A 525 -3.54 -22.95 7.05
CA LEU A 525 -4.32 -24.11 7.43
C LEU A 525 -3.56 -24.92 8.48
N ARG A 526 -4.25 -25.52 9.42
CA ARG A 526 -3.67 -26.47 10.37
C ARG A 526 -4.29 -27.84 10.21
N VAL A 527 -3.46 -28.86 10.38
CA VAL A 527 -3.83 -30.29 10.35
C VAL A 527 -3.75 -30.81 11.78
N TRP A 528 -4.88 -31.24 12.32
CA TRP A 528 -5.00 -31.75 13.67
C TRP A 528 -5.23 -33.26 13.63
N SER A 529 -4.45 -33.99 14.42
CA SER A 529 -4.74 -35.40 14.70
C SER A 529 -5.75 -35.46 15.85
N MET A 530 -6.88 -36.16 15.64
CA MET A 530 -7.92 -36.29 16.66
C MET A 530 -7.63 -37.38 17.69
N ASP A 531 -6.65 -38.25 17.43
CA ASP A 531 -6.30 -39.33 18.36
C ASP A 531 -5.59 -38.80 19.62
N ASN A 532 -4.76 -37.77 19.44
CA ASN A 532 -3.96 -37.12 20.49
C ASN A 532 -4.23 -35.61 20.60
N MET A 533 -5.11 -35.06 19.74
CA MET A 533 -5.55 -33.67 19.77
C MET A 533 -4.40 -32.67 19.68
N ILE A 534 -3.44 -32.92 18.77
CA ILE A 534 -2.30 -32.03 18.51
C ILE A 534 -2.30 -31.52 17.08
N CYS A 535 -1.71 -30.34 16.87
CA CYS A 535 -1.41 -29.82 15.55
C CYS A 535 -0.22 -30.61 14.99
N THR A 536 -0.46 -31.41 13.94
CA THR A 536 0.57 -32.20 13.25
C THR A 536 1.27 -31.41 12.15
N GLN A 537 0.57 -30.46 11.52
CA GLN A 537 1.14 -29.68 10.43
C GLN A 537 0.50 -28.29 10.33
N THR A 538 1.30 -27.28 9.97
CA THR A 538 0.82 -25.96 9.55
C THR A 538 1.17 -25.74 8.08
N LEU A 539 0.17 -25.38 7.28
CA LEU A 539 0.26 -25.18 5.84
C LEU A 539 0.18 -23.68 5.52
N LEU A 540 1.28 -23.11 5.04
CA LEU A 540 1.43 -21.68 4.75
C LEU A 540 1.71 -21.47 3.25
N ARG A 541 0.65 -21.35 2.44
CA ARG A 541 0.79 -21.06 1.00
C ARG A 541 -0.18 -20.01 0.45
N HIS A 542 -1.27 -19.72 1.16
CA HIS A 542 -2.17 -18.64 0.77
C HIS A 542 -1.59 -17.28 1.13
N GLN A 543 -1.88 -16.28 0.29
CA GLN A 543 -1.47 -14.89 0.52
C GLN A 543 -2.56 -14.07 1.24
N GLY A 544 -3.78 -14.62 1.30
CA GLY A 544 -4.91 -14.07 2.03
C GLY A 544 -5.52 -15.08 2.99
N SER A 545 -6.45 -14.62 3.83
CA SER A 545 -7.16 -15.46 4.79
C SER A 545 -7.81 -16.66 4.12
N VAL A 546 -7.70 -17.84 4.74
CA VAL A 546 -8.31 -19.07 4.20
C VAL A 546 -9.72 -19.18 4.74
N THR A 547 -10.69 -19.17 3.83
CA THR A 547 -12.11 -18.95 4.13
C THR A 547 -12.95 -20.20 3.92
N ALA A 548 -12.49 -21.13 3.08
CA ALA A 548 -13.24 -22.34 2.74
C ALA A 548 -12.34 -23.57 2.69
N LEU A 549 -12.88 -24.71 3.12
CA LEU A 549 -12.26 -26.01 3.00
C LEU A 549 -13.22 -27.01 2.39
N ALA A 550 -12.69 -27.92 1.58
CA ALA A 550 -13.41 -29.11 1.14
C ALA A 550 -12.45 -30.29 1.03
N VAL A 551 -12.99 -31.49 1.19
CA VAL A 551 -12.22 -32.73 1.20
C VAL A 551 -12.85 -33.72 0.23
N SER A 552 -12.02 -34.43 -0.52
CA SER A 552 -12.49 -35.54 -1.36
C SER A 552 -11.36 -36.50 -1.70
N ARG A 553 -11.61 -37.80 -1.51
CA ARG A 553 -10.67 -38.89 -1.83
C ARG A 553 -9.26 -38.65 -1.28
N GLY A 554 -9.16 -38.24 -0.01
CA GLY A 554 -7.89 -37.95 0.66
C GLY A 554 -7.20 -36.63 0.26
N ARG A 555 -7.77 -35.87 -0.68
CA ARG A 555 -7.29 -34.54 -1.07
C ARG A 555 -8.02 -33.46 -0.29
N LEU A 556 -7.30 -32.42 0.08
CA LEU A 556 -7.83 -31.21 0.70
C LEU A 556 -7.82 -30.09 -0.33
N PHE A 557 -8.89 -29.31 -0.38
CA PHE A 557 -9.03 -28.11 -1.18
C PHE A 557 -9.25 -26.92 -0.25
N SER A 558 -8.61 -25.80 -0.54
CA SER A 558 -8.73 -24.59 0.27
C SER A 558 -8.95 -23.35 -0.57
N GLY A 559 -10.00 -22.61 -0.27
CA GLY A 559 -10.33 -21.33 -0.90
C GLY A 559 -9.98 -20.19 0.02
N ALA A 560 -9.50 -19.07 -0.54
CA ALA A 560 -9.01 -17.95 0.23
C ALA A 560 -9.41 -16.58 -0.36
N VAL A 561 -9.14 -15.54 0.44
CA VAL A 561 -9.29 -14.13 0.08
C VAL A 561 -8.35 -13.71 -1.06
N ASP A 562 -7.27 -14.45 -1.29
CA ASP A 562 -6.36 -14.24 -2.44
C ASP A 562 -6.96 -14.66 -3.79
N SER A 563 -8.25 -14.99 -3.83
CA SER A 563 -9.01 -15.40 -5.04
C SER A 563 -8.54 -16.73 -5.65
N THR A 564 -7.71 -17.49 -4.93
CA THR A 564 -7.22 -18.80 -5.39
C THR A 564 -7.84 -19.95 -4.62
N VAL A 565 -7.88 -21.11 -5.27
CA VAL A 565 -8.14 -22.39 -4.59
C VAL A 565 -6.90 -23.26 -4.68
N LYS A 566 -6.40 -23.79 -3.56
CA LYS A 566 -5.23 -24.66 -3.52
C LYS A 566 -5.62 -26.10 -3.28
N VAL A 567 -4.85 -27.00 -3.90
CA VAL A 567 -5.02 -28.46 -3.77
C VAL A 567 -3.87 -29.01 -2.95
N TRP A 568 -4.18 -29.79 -1.93
CA TRP A 568 -3.23 -30.40 -1.04
C TRP A 568 -3.40 -31.91 -1.05
N THR A 569 -2.29 -32.62 -1.13
CA THR A 569 -2.28 -34.08 -0.99
C THR A 569 -1.19 -34.49 -0.02
N CYS A 570 -1.46 -35.57 0.69
CA CYS A 570 -0.47 -36.39 1.36
C CYS A 570 0.61 -36.87 0.36
#